data_AF-A0A2N5K0J2-F1
#
_entry.id   AF-A0A2N5K0J2-F1
#
_cell.length_a   1.000
_cell.length_b   1.000
_cell.length_c   1.000
_cell.angle_alpha   90.00
_cell.angle_beta   90.00
_cell.angle_gamma   90.00
#
_symmetry.space_group_name_H-M   'P 1'
#
loop_
_entity.id
_entity.type
_entity.pdbx_description
1 polymer ?
#
loop_
_entity_poly.entity_id
_entity_poly.type
_entity_poly.pdbx_seq_one_letter_code
_entity_poly.pdbx_strand_id
1 'polypeptide(L)'
;MPALRNTEIKRPGTMVYAAAALSLVAGLIHAWAMPEHYREWWGYGAFFVVVASAQVFLSDALLYRPRRRLFVVGVMGNLVVISLYVVTRTVGVPFFGPHAGEVEEMGLIDLLSIVVELALVITLVGLLRVRLATRPTM
;
A
#
# COMPACT_ATOMS: atom_id res chain seq x y z
N MET A 1 20.23 3.90 -44.37
CA MET A 1 19.48 4.68 -43.36
C MET A 1 18.88 3.72 -42.35
N PRO A 2 19.33 3.67 -41.08
CA PRO A 2 18.71 2.79 -40.09
C PRO A 2 17.40 3.43 -39.59
N ALA A 3 16.34 2.62 -39.57
CA ALA A 3 15.05 3.01 -39.01
C ALA A 3 15.21 3.38 -37.53
N LEU A 4 14.87 4.62 -37.18
CA LEU A 4 14.74 5.05 -35.80
C LEU A 4 13.61 4.24 -35.18
N ARG A 5 13.99 3.23 -34.38
CA ARG A 5 13.08 2.45 -33.55
C ARG A 5 12.44 3.42 -32.56
N ASN A 6 11.21 3.85 -32.84
CA ASN A 6 10.39 4.60 -31.89
C ASN A 6 10.30 3.80 -30.60
N THR A 7 11.10 4.18 -29.61
CA THR A 7 10.90 3.77 -28.22
C THR A 7 9.74 4.58 -27.70
N GLU A 8 8.51 4.22 -28.11
CA GLU A 8 7.33 4.66 -27.38
C GLU A 8 7.46 4.11 -25.96
N ILE A 9 7.89 4.98 -25.04
CA ILE A 9 7.76 4.74 -23.61
C ILE A 9 6.25 4.58 -23.39
N LYS A 10 5.78 3.34 -23.25
CA LYS A 10 4.38 3.03 -22.92
C LYS A 10 4.06 3.75 -21.61
N ARG A 11 3.38 4.88 -21.70
CA ARG A 11 2.96 5.65 -20.53
C ARG A 11 2.08 4.75 -19.65
N PRO A 12 2.33 4.65 -18.33
CA PRO A 12 1.41 4.01 -17.43
C PRO A 12 -0.01 4.58 -17.65
N GLY A 13 -1.03 3.71 -17.71
CA GLY A 13 -2.42 4.17 -17.79
C GLY A 13 -2.81 4.95 -16.53
N THR A 14 -3.82 5.83 -16.61
CA THR A 14 -4.29 6.69 -15.50
C THR A 14 -4.45 5.95 -14.16
N MET A 15 -4.93 4.69 -14.19
CA MET A 15 -5.07 3.85 -13.00
C MET A 15 -3.75 3.50 -12.30
N VAL A 16 -2.65 3.38 -13.05
CA VAL A 16 -1.32 3.11 -12.47
C VAL A 16 -0.82 4.35 -11.74
N TYR A 17 -1.01 5.54 -12.30
CA TYR A 17 -0.67 6.78 -11.59
C TYR A 17 -1.51 6.98 -10.34
N ALA A 18 -2.82 6.69 -10.40
CA ALA A 18 -3.68 6.72 -9.23
C ALA A 18 -3.20 5.73 -8.15
N ALA A 19 -2.89 4.48 -8.51
CA ALA A 19 -2.36 3.50 -7.59
C ALA A 19 -1.01 3.93 -6.98
N ALA A 20 -0.10 4.49 -7.79
CA ALA A 20 1.18 4.99 -7.29
C ALA A 20 1.00 6.16 -6.31
N ALA A 21 0.13 7.12 -6.63
CA ALA A 21 -0.17 8.24 -5.75
C ALA A 21 -0.80 7.79 -4.43
N LEU A 22 -1.80 6.91 -4.48
CA LEU A 22 -2.43 6.35 -3.28
C LEU A 22 -1.42 5.58 -2.41
N SER A 23 -0.55 4.77 -3.03
CA SER A 23 0.52 4.07 -2.33
C SER A 23 1.51 5.02 -1.68
N LEU A 24 1.87 6.12 -2.36
CA LEU A 24 2.76 7.13 -1.78
C LEU A 24 2.09 7.84 -0.59
N VAL A 25 0.83 8.25 -0.73
CA VAL A 25 0.08 8.91 0.35
C VAL A 25 -0.05 7.99 1.56
N ALA A 26 -0.39 6.72 1.37
CA ALA A 26 -0.44 5.74 2.45
C ALA A 26 0.93 5.61 3.15
N GLY A 27 2.01 5.52 2.37
CA GLY A 27 3.37 5.44 2.92
C GLY A 27 3.75 6.67 3.74
N LEU A 28 3.34 7.87 3.31
CA LEU A 28 3.57 9.11 4.04
C LEU A 28 2.75 9.19 5.34
N ILE A 29 1.51 8.69 5.35
CA ILE A 29 0.69 8.61 6.57
C ILE A 29 1.35 7.67 7.59
N HIS A 30 1.82 6.50 7.17
CA HIS A 30 2.53 5.57 8.06
C HIS A 30 3.86 6.14 8.55
N ALA A 31 4.60 6.83 7.68
CA ALA A 31 5.83 7.53 8.08
C ALA A 31 5.56 8.65 9.10
N TRP A 32 4.41 9.33 8.98
CA TRP A 32 3.98 10.34 9.94
C TRP A 32 3.61 9.75 11.30
N ALA A 33 2.90 8.62 11.34
CA ALA A 33 2.51 7.94 12.59
C ALA A 33 3.70 7.26 13.29
N MET A 34 4.73 6.87 12.55
CA MET A 34 5.89 6.11 13.04
C MET A 34 6.55 6.68 14.31
N PRO A 35 6.87 7.99 14.43
CA PRO A 35 7.62 8.49 15.58
C PRO A 35 6.84 8.41 16.88
N GLU A 36 5.51 8.53 16.82
CA GLU A 36 4.63 8.39 17.98
C GLU A 36 4.67 6.95 18.49
N HIS A 37 4.38 5.99 17.62
CA HIS A 37 4.42 4.57 17.96
C HIS A 37 5.82 4.06 18.34
N TYR A 38 6.89 4.63 17.79
CA TYR A 38 8.25 4.27 18.18
C TYR A 38 8.56 4.67 19.63
N ARG A 39 8.03 5.81 20.11
CA ARG A 39 8.19 6.25 21.50
C ARG A 39 7.43 5.35 22.49
N GLU A 40 6.30 4.80 22.06
CA GLU A 40 5.54 3.82 22.85
C GLU A 40 6.29 2.49 22.92
N TRP A 41 6.71 1.97 21.77
CA TRP A 41 7.48 0.74 21.69
C TRP A 41 8.21 0.63 20.35
N TRP A 42 9.50 0.27 20.39
CA TRP A 42 10.34 0.17 19.20
C TRP A 42 9.75 -0.77 18.13
N GLY A 43 9.04 -1.84 18.54
CA GLY A 43 8.44 -2.80 17.62
C GLY A 43 7.24 -2.24 16.85
N TYR A 44 6.45 -1.35 17.45
CA TYR A 44 5.39 -0.63 16.73
C TYR A 44 6.02 0.32 15.71
N GLY A 45 7.00 1.12 16.12
CA GLY A 45 7.71 1.99 15.19
C GLY A 45 8.39 1.22 14.04
N ALA A 46 9.00 0.07 14.31
CA ALA A 46 9.60 -0.79 13.28
C ALA A 46 8.56 -1.30 12.27
N PHE A 47 7.37 -1.69 12.74
CA PHE A 47 6.25 -2.05 11.87
C PHE A 47 5.89 -0.89 10.93
N PHE A 48 5.70 0.32 11.46
CA PHE A 48 5.39 1.50 10.64
C PHE A 48 6.49 1.84 9.64
N VAL A 49 7.77 1.72 10.00
CA VAL A 49 8.90 1.91 9.06
C VAL A 49 8.82 0.91 7.89
N VAL A 50 8.55 -0.37 8.19
CA VAL A 50 8.45 -1.42 7.17
C VAL A 50 7.26 -1.14 6.24
N VAL A 51 6.08 -0.82 6.77
CA VAL A 51 4.89 -0.52 5.98
C VAL A 51 5.10 0.73 5.12
N ALA A 52 5.58 1.83 5.72
CA ALA A 52 5.85 3.07 5.00
C ALA A 52 6.84 2.85 3.85
N SER A 53 7.95 2.16 4.12
CA SER A 53 8.96 1.84 3.12
C SER A 53 8.38 0.99 1.99
N ALA A 54 7.63 -0.06 2.33
CA ALA A 54 7.00 -0.94 1.34
C ALA A 54 6.01 -0.18 0.44
N GLN A 55 5.23 0.74 0.99
CA GLN A 55 4.26 1.55 0.25
C GLN A 55 4.93 2.60 -0.64
N VAL A 56 6.04 3.23 -0.19
CA VAL A 56 6.84 4.12 -1.03
C VAL A 56 7.51 3.34 -2.17
N PHE A 57 8.16 2.21 -1.88
CA PHE A 57 8.78 1.37 -2.91
C PHE A 57 7.76 0.82 -3.91
N LEU A 58 6.54 0.47 -3.45
CA LEU A 58 5.47 0.06 -4.34
C LEU A 58 5.07 1.20 -5.28
N SER A 59 4.96 2.43 -4.79
CA SER A 59 4.68 3.61 -5.62
C SER A 59 5.70 3.75 -6.75
N ASP A 60 6.99 3.77 -6.40
CA ASP A 60 8.08 3.87 -7.36
C ASP A 60 8.05 2.70 -8.37
N ALA A 61 7.93 1.46 -7.87
CA ALA A 61 7.91 0.28 -8.72
C ALA A 61 6.74 0.28 -9.71
N LEU A 62 5.57 0.79 -9.32
CA LEU A 62 4.40 0.96 -10.19
C LEU A 62 4.66 1.97 -11.32
N LEU A 63 5.38 3.06 -11.03
CA LEU A 63 5.73 4.08 -12.02
C LEU A 63 6.78 3.57 -13.03
N TYR A 64 7.78 2.82 -12.57
CA TYR A 64 8.86 2.34 -13.44
C TYR A 64 8.49 1.10 -14.25
N ARG A 65 7.89 0.08 -13.62
CA ARG A 65 7.58 -1.21 -14.27
C ARG A 65 6.30 -1.83 -13.71
N PRO A 66 5.11 -1.34 -14.09
CA PRO A 66 3.84 -1.88 -13.62
C PRO A 66 3.66 -3.32 -14.09
N ARG A 67 3.80 -4.27 -13.15
CA ARG A 67 3.71 -5.72 -13.39
C ARG A 67 2.64 -6.32 -12.51
N ARG A 68 1.96 -7.36 -13.02
CA ARG A 68 0.92 -8.11 -12.28
C ARG A 68 1.36 -8.52 -10.86
N ARG A 69 2.63 -8.92 -10.69
CA ARG A 69 3.17 -9.28 -9.36
C ARG A 69 3.11 -8.12 -8.37
N LEU A 70 3.43 -6.88 -8.80
CA LEU A 70 3.35 -5.70 -7.95
C LEU A 70 1.91 -5.43 -7.50
N PHE A 71 0.93 -5.59 -8.39
CA PHE A 71 -0.48 -5.40 -8.03
C PHE A 71 -0.94 -6.43 -6.99
N VAL A 72 -0.57 -7.71 -7.17
CA VAL A 72 -0.90 -8.76 -6.20
C VAL A 72 -0.22 -8.50 -4.85
N VAL A 73 1.08 -8.22 -4.85
CA VAL A 73 1.83 -7.92 -3.61
C VAL A 73 1.25 -6.70 -2.90
N GLY A 74 0.93 -5.64 -3.65
CA GLY A 74 0.30 -4.45 -3.09
C GLY A 74 -1.07 -4.73 -2.48
N VAL A 75 -1.93 -5.52 -3.15
CA VAL A 75 -3.23 -5.93 -2.58
C VAL A 75 -3.02 -6.71 -1.29
N MET A 76 -2.19 -7.76 -1.30
CA MET A 76 -1.98 -8.60 -0.13
C MET A 76 -1.37 -7.83 1.04
N GLY A 77 -0.36 -7.00 0.78
CA GLY A 77 0.30 -6.19 1.80
C GLY A 77 -0.66 -5.21 2.47
N ASN A 78 -1.43 -4.44 1.70
CA ASN A 78 -2.38 -3.49 2.26
C ASN A 78 -3.53 -4.20 2.98
N LEU A 79 -4.00 -5.35 2.49
CA LEU A 79 -5.01 -6.14 3.23
C LEU A 79 -4.50 -6.62 4.59
N VAL A 80 -3.21 -6.94 4.72
CA VAL A 80 -2.62 -7.28 6.02
C VAL A 80 -2.64 -6.08 6.97
N VAL A 81 -2.24 -4.89 6.49
CA VAL A 81 -2.25 -3.66 7.29
C VAL A 81 -3.67 -3.29 7.74
N ILE A 82 -4.61 -3.28 6.78
CA ILE A 82 -6.04 -3.05 7.05
C ILE A 82 -6.59 -4.06 8.05
N SER A 83 -6.25 -5.34 7.91
CA SER A 83 -6.73 -6.38 8.82
C SER A 83 -6.18 -6.18 10.23
N LEU A 84 -4.90 -5.84 10.35
CA LEU A 84 -4.28 -5.53 11.64
C LEU A 84 -4.95 -4.32 12.29
N TYR A 85 -5.19 -3.25 11.52
CA TYR A 85 -5.94 -2.08 11.98
C TYR A 85 -7.31 -2.49 12.54
N VAL A 86 -8.09 -3.26 11.78
CA VAL A 86 -9.41 -3.72 12.25
C VAL A 86 -9.28 -4.52 13.55
N VAL A 87 -8.31 -5.42 13.66
CA VAL A 87 -8.08 -6.21 14.89
C VAL A 87 -7.76 -5.32 16.09
N THR A 88 -6.82 -4.39 15.95
CA THR A 88 -6.44 -3.46 17.05
C THR A 88 -7.62 -2.61 17.53
N ARG A 89 -8.57 -2.28 16.65
CA ARG A 89 -9.76 -1.45 16.96
C ARG A 89 -10.98 -2.25 17.43
N THR A 90 -10.93 -3.58 17.40
CA THR A 90 -12.11 -4.42 17.73
C THR A 90 -11.81 -5.50 18.77
N VAL A 91 -10.64 -6.11 18.71
CA VAL A 91 -10.20 -7.20 19.60
C VAL A 91 -9.07 -6.75 20.52
N GLY A 92 -8.26 -5.79 20.06
CA GLY A 92 -7.13 -5.21 20.78
C GLY A 92 -5.78 -5.54 20.14
N VAL A 93 -4.71 -4.90 20.64
CA VAL A 93 -3.36 -5.04 20.05
C VAL A 93 -2.83 -6.48 20.22
N PRO A 94 -2.38 -7.16 19.15
CA PRO A 94 -1.97 -8.57 19.26
C PRO A 94 -0.64 -8.78 20.00
N PHE A 95 -0.62 -9.77 20.89
CA PHE A 95 0.53 -10.52 21.44
C PHE A 95 1.67 -9.76 22.17
N PHE A 96 2.11 -8.60 21.70
CA PHE A 96 3.35 -7.94 22.14
C PHE A 96 3.21 -6.43 22.25
N GLY A 97 4.06 -5.84 23.09
CA GLY A 97 4.13 -4.40 23.33
C GLY A 97 3.29 -3.95 24.54
N PRO A 98 3.44 -2.69 24.97
CA PRO A 98 2.79 -2.17 26.19
C PRO A 98 1.25 -2.20 26.15
N HIS A 99 0.68 -2.06 24.96
CA HIS A 99 -0.78 -1.99 24.74
C HIS A 99 -1.39 -3.36 24.36
N ALA A 100 -0.66 -4.47 24.50
CA ALA A 100 -1.15 -5.79 24.10
C ALA A 100 -2.46 -6.17 24.80
N GLY A 101 -3.49 -6.51 24.02
CA GLY A 101 -4.84 -6.82 24.48
C GLY A 101 -5.74 -5.59 24.69
N GLU A 102 -5.21 -4.38 24.58
CA GLU A 102 -5.99 -3.15 24.70
C GLU A 102 -6.59 -2.76 23.35
N VAL A 103 -7.84 -2.28 23.35
CA VAL A 103 -8.51 -1.78 22.14
C VAL A 103 -8.07 -0.35 21.89
N GLU A 104 -7.47 -0.10 20.75
CA GLU A 104 -7.02 1.25 20.36
C GLU A 104 -8.21 2.12 19.92
N GLU A 105 -8.20 3.39 20.32
CA GLU A 105 -9.17 4.38 19.87
C GLU A 105 -8.97 4.73 18.38
N MET A 106 -10.02 5.26 17.74
CA MET A 106 -9.95 5.69 16.35
C MET A 106 -9.48 7.14 16.24
N GLY A 107 -8.29 7.35 15.68
CA GLY A 107 -7.82 8.67 15.28
C GLY A 107 -8.37 9.10 13.91
N LEU A 108 -8.45 10.41 13.68
CA LEU A 108 -8.81 10.96 12.36
C LEU A 108 -7.79 10.58 11.27
N ILE A 109 -6.50 10.56 11.61
CA ILE A 109 -5.42 10.18 10.69
C ILE A 109 -5.51 8.68 10.36
N ASP A 110 -5.90 7.84 11.32
CA ASP A 110 -6.09 6.41 11.09
C ASP A 110 -7.24 6.16 10.10
N LEU A 111 -8.34 6.90 10.25
CA LEU A 111 -9.48 6.78 9.35
C LEU A 111 -9.14 7.28 7.93
N LEU A 112 -8.26 8.27 7.80
CA LEU A 112 -7.72 8.67 6.51
C LEU A 112 -6.85 7.56 5.91
N SER A 113 -5.98 6.94 6.73
CA SER A 113 -5.11 5.84 6.30
C SER A 113 -5.94 4.69 5.70
N ILE A 114 -6.94 4.20 6.44
CA ILE A 114 -7.76 3.08 6.00
C ILE A 114 -8.52 3.39 4.69
N VAL A 115 -9.03 4.61 4.51
CA VAL A 115 -9.70 5.02 3.27
C VAL A 115 -8.73 5.01 2.08
N VAL A 116 -7.53 5.55 2.27
CA VAL A 116 -6.50 5.58 1.22
C VAL A 116 -6.05 4.15 0.86
N GLU A 117 -5.82 3.29 1.86
CA GLU A 117 -5.43 1.90 1.64
C GLU A 117 -6.52 1.09 0.93
N LEU A 118 -7.79 1.27 1.30
CA LEU A 118 -8.92 0.63 0.62
C LEU A 118 -9.03 1.09 -0.83
N ALA A 119 -8.90 2.39 -1.09
CA ALA A 119 -8.90 2.94 -2.45
C ALA A 119 -7.73 2.38 -3.28
N LEU A 120 -6.55 2.21 -2.67
CA LEU A 120 -5.39 1.58 -3.30
C LEU A 120 -5.69 0.11 -3.66
N VAL A 121 -6.21 -0.67 -2.72
CA VAL A 121 -6.58 -2.09 -2.94
C VAL A 121 -7.58 -2.21 -4.10
N ILE A 122 -8.64 -1.40 -4.11
CA ILE A 122 -9.64 -1.38 -5.18
C ILE A 122 -9.00 -1.08 -6.53
N THR A 123 -8.11 -0.07 -6.58
CA THR A 123 -7.42 0.32 -7.81
C THR A 123 -6.51 -0.79 -8.34
N LEU A 124 -5.74 -1.44 -7.46
CA LEU A 124 -4.86 -2.55 -7.81
C LEU A 124 -5.65 -3.79 -8.29
N VAL A 125 -6.78 -4.09 -7.66
CA VAL A 125 -7.71 -5.14 -8.12
C VAL A 125 -8.28 -4.79 -9.50
N GLY A 126 -8.65 -3.53 -9.74
CA GLY A 126 -9.07 -3.05 -11.06
C GLY A 126 -7.99 -3.27 -12.13
N LEU A 127 -6.75 -2.91 -11.83
CA LEU A 127 -5.59 -3.15 -12.71
C LEU A 127 -5.37 -4.65 -12.98
N LEU A 128 -5.57 -5.52 -11.99
CA LEU A 128 -5.51 -6.97 -12.17
C LEU A 128 -6.59 -7.47 -13.13
N ARG A 129 -7.83 -6.99 -13.00
CA ARG A 129 -8.95 -7.37 -13.87
C ARG A 129 -8.73 -6.95 -15.32
N VAL A 130 -8.35 -5.69 -15.56
CA VAL A 130 -8.05 -5.18 -16.91
C VAL A 130 -6.92 -6.00 -17.57
N ARG A 131 -5.88 -6.34 -16.81
CA ARG A 131 -4.75 -7.10 -17.33
C ARG A 131 -5.06 -8.57 -17.60
N LEU A 132 -6.05 -9.16 -16.92
CA LEU A 132 -6.54 -10.50 -17.22
C LEU A 132 -7.39 -10.50 -18.51
N ALA A 133 -8.27 -9.50 -18.67
CA ALA A 133 -9.12 -9.37 -19.86
C ALA A 133 -8.35 -9.13 -21.17
N THR A 134 -7.14 -8.57 -21.08
CA THR A 134 -6.29 -8.24 -22.24
C THR A 134 -5.26 -9.32 -22.59
N ARG A 135 -5.26 -10.47 -21.90
CA ARG A 135 -4.41 -11.61 -22.28
C ARG A 135 -5.04 -12.32 -23.48
N PRO A 136 -4.35 -12.42 -24.64
CA PRO A 136 -4.86 -13.22 -25.75
C PRO A 136 -4.97 -14.68 -25.29
N THR A 137 -6.14 -15.27 -25.44
CA THR A 137 -6.34 -16.71 -25.35
C THR A 137 -5.56 -17.34 -26.50
N MET A 138 -4.53 -18.13 -26.18
CA MET A 138 -3.88 -19.01 -27.16
C MET A 138 -4.84 -20.11 -27.59
#